data_AF-A0A1Y1NJ17-F1
#
_entry.id   AF-A0A1Y1NJ17-F1
#
_cell.length_a   1.000
_cell.length_b   1.000
_cell.length_c   1.000
_cell.angle_alpha   90.00
_cell.angle_beta   90.00
_cell.angle_gamma   90.00
#
_symmetry.space_group_name_H-M   'P 1'
#
loop_
_entity.id
_entity.type
_entity.pdbx_description
1 polymer ?
#
loop_
_entity_poly.entity_id
_entity_poly.type
_entity_poly.pdbx_seq_one_letter_code
_entity_poly.pdbx_strand_id
1 'polypeptide(L)'
;MISPEIWHFKAPNSLVKVEKGNISKGNCLNIVQKLPYNHLVSVVLPDTLRVPQNLFDLLKADCEYYKVSNIGLEELVNINFINSFVGKGTLVSLSINRRIDCEDCACVTPNGLLLLSLTKESYETLGLEGRASRYTVKQRYNNAPTSCRTDATISEPTGCGNASGQSGSSYFSRRTDVLGATKGGGVP
;
A
#
# COMPACT_ATOMS: atom_id res chain seq x y z
N MET A 1 -0.59 39.59 21.52
CA MET A 1 -0.49 38.17 21.16
C MET A 1 -1.79 37.81 20.46
N ILE A 2 -1.83 37.91 19.13
CA ILE A 2 -3.06 37.81 18.34
C ILE A 2 -3.30 36.33 18.04
N SER A 3 -4.33 35.75 18.65
CA SER A 3 -4.77 34.39 18.38
C SER A 3 -5.29 34.33 16.94
N PRO A 4 -4.80 33.43 16.07
CA PRO A 4 -5.35 33.31 14.72
C PRO A 4 -6.82 32.89 14.80
N GLU A 5 -7.64 33.44 13.89
CA GLU A 5 -9.08 33.23 13.85
C GLU A 5 -9.42 31.75 13.59
N ILE A 6 -9.93 31.07 14.63
CA ILE A 6 -10.23 29.63 14.65
C ILE A 6 -11.55 29.31 13.90
N TRP A 7 -12.21 30.31 13.30
CA TRP A 7 -13.64 30.26 13.01
C TRP A 7 -14.02 30.13 11.52
N HIS A 8 -13.05 29.94 10.61
CA HIS A 8 -13.31 29.83 9.17
C HIS A 8 -12.74 28.53 8.55
N PHE A 9 -12.91 27.39 9.21
CA PHE A 9 -12.54 26.10 8.62
C PHE A 9 -13.65 25.56 7.73
N LYS A 10 -13.42 25.52 6.42
CA LYS A 10 -14.27 24.76 5.49
C LYS A 10 -14.24 23.30 5.90
N ALA A 11 -15.41 22.65 5.91
CA ALA A 11 -15.50 21.22 6.17
C ALA A 11 -14.58 20.43 5.21
N PRO A 12 -13.87 19.41 5.71
CA PRO A 12 -13.02 18.58 4.87
C PRO A 12 -13.86 17.93 3.77
N ASN A 13 -13.26 17.73 2.59
CA ASN A 13 -13.94 17.08 1.48
C ASN A 13 -14.16 15.60 1.81
N SER A 14 -15.38 15.22 2.18
CA SER A 14 -15.78 13.83 2.39
C SER A 14 -16.67 13.34 1.24
N LEU A 15 -16.36 12.16 0.70
CA LEU A 15 -17.21 11.47 -0.27
C LEU A 15 -17.74 10.18 0.38
N VAL A 16 -19.06 10.04 0.44
CA VAL A 16 -19.72 8.81 0.91
C VAL A 16 -20.60 8.29 -0.22
N LYS A 17 -20.43 7.00 -0.55
CA LYS A 17 -21.22 6.31 -1.56
C LYS A 17 -22.03 5.21 -0.89
N VAL A 18 -23.35 5.26 -1.03
CA VAL A 18 -24.26 4.21 -0.53
C VAL A 18 -24.90 3.53 -1.71
N GLU A 19 -24.68 2.23 -1.84
CA GLU A 19 -25.29 1.40 -2.87
C GLU A 19 -26.13 0.31 -2.21
N LYS A 20 -27.34 0.09 -2.74
CA LYS A 20 -28.22 -1.01 -2.34
C LYS A 20 -28.20 -2.07 -3.43
N GLY A 21 -27.83 -3.30 -3.08
CA GLY A 21 -27.74 -4.41 -4.01
C GLY A 21 -28.14 -5.73 -3.37
N ASN A 22 -28.35 -6.74 -4.21
CA ASN A 22 -28.54 -8.13 -3.78
C ASN A 22 -27.27 -8.92 -4.11
N ILE A 23 -26.82 -9.79 -3.21
CA ILE A 23 -25.60 -10.60 -3.35
C ILE A 23 -25.62 -11.39 -4.68
N SER A 24 -26.77 -11.93 -5.08
CA SER A 24 -26.89 -12.77 -6.28
C SER A 24 -26.79 -11.99 -7.60
N LYS A 25 -26.98 -10.67 -7.58
CA LYS A 25 -27.01 -9.80 -8.78
C LYS A 25 -25.96 -8.69 -8.72
N GLY A 26 -25.22 -8.57 -7.62
CA GLY A 26 -24.34 -7.46 -7.33
C GLY A 26 -22.88 -7.79 -7.61
N ASN A 27 -22.13 -6.81 -8.11
CA ASN A 27 -20.67 -6.87 -8.23
C ASN A 27 -19.95 -6.71 -6.87
N CYS A 28 -20.57 -7.11 -5.75
CA CYS A 28 -20.04 -6.91 -4.41
C CYS A 28 -18.69 -7.61 -4.20
N LEU A 29 -18.52 -8.82 -4.74
CA LEU A 29 -17.24 -9.53 -4.69
C LEU A 29 -16.14 -8.77 -5.43
N ASN A 30 -16.45 -8.20 -6.60
CA ASN A 30 -15.50 -7.41 -7.36
C ASN A 30 -15.08 -6.13 -6.62
N ILE A 31 -15.98 -5.53 -5.82
CA ILE A 31 -15.65 -4.35 -5.00
C ILE A 31 -14.68 -4.75 -3.88
N VAL A 32 -14.95 -5.86 -3.19
CA VAL A 32 -14.09 -6.36 -2.10
C VAL A 32 -12.70 -6.73 -2.65
N GLN A 33 -12.63 -7.43 -3.80
CA GLN A 33 -11.37 -7.82 -4.42
C GLN A 33 -10.51 -6.62 -4.87
N LYS A 34 -11.12 -5.48 -5.18
CA LYS A 34 -10.39 -4.25 -5.53
C LYS A 34 -9.73 -3.56 -4.33
N LEU A 35 -10.05 -3.97 -3.11
CA LEU A 35 -9.55 -3.38 -1.86
C LEU A 35 -8.63 -4.39 -1.14
N PRO A 36 -7.37 -4.52 -1.58
CA PRO A 36 -6.48 -5.57 -1.08
C PRO A 36 -5.95 -5.31 0.33
N TYR A 37 -5.86 -4.05 0.76
CA TYR A 37 -5.28 -3.67 2.04
C TYR A 37 -6.40 -3.35 3.05
N ASN A 38 -6.68 -4.31 3.94
CA ASN A 38 -7.69 -4.16 4.99
C ASN A 38 -7.02 -4.21 6.37
N HIS A 39 -7.25 -3.18 7.19
CA HIS A 39 -6.73 -3.10 8.56
C HIS A 39 -7.71 -3.68 9.58
N LEU A 40 -9.01 -3.47 9.37
CA LEU A 40 -10.04 -3.86 10.33
C LEU A 40 -11.28 -4.35 9.57
N VAL A 41 -11.73 -5.55 9.93
CA VAL A 41 -13.03 -6.09 9.53
C VAL A 41 -13.84 -6.28 10.81
N SER A 42 -15.01 -5.64 10.86
CA SER A 42 -15.93 -5.74 12.00
C SER A 42 -17.31 -6.15 11.48
N VAL A 43 -17.91 -7.14 12.14
CA VAL A 43 -19.21 -7.70 11.79
C VAL A 43 -20.11 -7.60 13.01
N VAL A 44 -21.30 -7.01 12.83
CA VAL A 44 -22.30 -6.88 13.89
C VAL A 44 -23.47 -7.79 13.56
N LEU A 45 -23.79 -8.72 14.47
CA LEU A 45 -24.90 -9.66 14.35
C LEU A 45 -25.99 -9.26 15.36
N PRO A 46 -27.05 -8.56 14.92
CA PRO A 46 -28.16 -8.22 15.82
C PRO A 46 -28.87 -9.50 16.31
N ASP A 47 -29.43 -9.43 17.51
CA ASP A 47 -30.26 -10.47 18.13
C ASP A 47 -29.63 -11.88 18.21
N THR A 48 -28.31 -11.94 18.33
CA THR A 48 -27.57 -13.20 18.53
C THR A 48 -26.93 -13.24 19.91
N LEU A 49 -27.23 -14.30 20.70
CA LEU A 49 -26.64 -14.50 22.03
C LEU A 49 -25.22 -15.10 21.97
N ARG A 50 -24.91 -15.84 20.90
CA ARG A 50 -23.61 -16.48 20.66
C ARG A 50 -23.28 -16.43 19.17
N VAL A 51 -22.00 -16.22 18.85
CA VAL A 51 -21.51 -16.25 17.47
C VAL A 51 -21.54 -17.70 16.95
N PRO A 52 -22.07 -17.96 15.75
CA PRO A 52 -22.01 -19.29 15.14
C PRO A 52 -20.56 -19.78 14.99
N GLN A 53 -20.29 -21.03 15.40
CA GLN A 53 -18.93 -21.60 15.38
C GLN A 53 -18.31 -21.57 13.98
N ASN A 54 -19.08 -21.94 12.96
CA ASN A 54 -18.62 -21.91 11.56
C ASN A 54 -18.09 -20.54 11.14
N LEU A 55 -18.72 -19.44 11.60
CA LEU A 55 -18.28 -18.08 11.28
C LEU A 55 -17.00 -17.74 12.05
N PHE A 56 -16.93 -18.14 13.32
CA PHE A 56 -15.76 -17.91 14.15
C PHE A 56 -14.52 -18.63 13.60
N ASP A 57 -14.67 -19.89 13.19
CA ASP A 57 -13.57 -20.69 12.62
C ASP A 57 -13.09 -20.10 11.28
N LEU A 58 -14.00 -19.63 10.44
CA LEU A 58 -13.69 -18.94 9.18
C LEU A 58 -12.88 -17.66 9.43
N LEU A 59 -13.32 -16.83 10.37
CA LEU A 59 -12.63 -15.59 10.71
C LEU A 59 -11.25 -15.87 11.31
N LYS A 60 -11.10 -16.95 12.08
CA LYS A 60 -9.83 -17.34 12.68
C LYS A 60 -8.83 -17.86 11.64
N ALA A 61 -9.30 -18.60 10.64
CA ALA A 61 -8.45 -19.15 9.58
C ALA A 61 -7.83 -18.06 8.69
N ASP A 62 -8.56 -16.98 8.42
CA ASP A 62 -8.11 -15.89 7.52
C ASP A 62 -7.22 -14.82 8.21
N CYS A 63 -6.72 -15.06 9.43
CA CYS A 63 -5.96 -14.07 10.22
C CYS A 63 -4.43 -14.16 10.12
N GLU A 64 -3.87 -14.99 9.23
CA GLU A 64 -2.42 -15.16 9.13
C GLU A 64 -1.75 -14.02 8.35
N TYR A 65 -0.88 -13.28 9.03
CA TYR A 65 -0.02 -12.27 8.44
C TYR A 65 1.35 -12.27 9.12
N TYR A 66 2.37 -11.85 8.37
CA TYR A 66 3.76 -11.82 8.80
C TYR A 66 4.23 -10.39 8.90
N LYS A 67 4.90 -10.06 10.00
CA LYS A 67 5.68 -8.83 10.13
C LYS A 67 7.15 -9.16 9.90
N VAL A 68 7.73 -8.58 8.86
CA VAL A 68 9.17 -8.64 8.61
C VAL A 68 9.75 -7.28 8.93
N SER A 69 10.66 -7.23 9.91
CA SER A 69 11.32 -5.99 10.31
C SER A 69 12.60 -5.77 9.51
N ASN A 70 12.88 -4.51 9.20
CA ASN A 70 14.14 -4.06 8.60
C ASN A 70 14.51 -4.75 7.28
N ILE A 71 13.51 -5.03 6.43
CA ILE A 71 13.72 -5.62 5.10
C ILE A 71 14.17 -4.55 4.10
N GLY A 72 15.23 -4.86 3.34
CA GLY A 72 15.68 -4.03 2.23
C GLY A 72 14.72 -4.10 1.05
N LEU A 73 14.46 -2.97 0.38
CA LEU A 73 13.64 -2.95 -0.83
C LEU A 73 14.24 -3.83 -1.95
N GLU A 74 15.56 -4.03 -1.93
CA GLU A 74 16.30 -4.88 -2.85
C GLU A 74 15.92 -6.36 -2.74
N GLU A 75 15.51 -6.81 -1.55
CA GLU A 75 15.07 -8.17 -1.31
C GLU A 75 13.70 -8.42 -1.94
N LEU A 76 12.83 -7.40 -1.98
CA LEU A 76 11.50 -7.47 -2.60
C LEU A 76 11.56 -7.55 -4.12
N VAL A 77 12.62 -7.03 -4.74
CA VAL A 77 12.86 -7.06 -6.20
C VAL A 77 13.72 -8.28 -6.60
N ASN A 78 14.21 -9.05 -5.64
CA ASN A 78 15.03 -10.22 -5.92
C ASN A 78 14.23 -11.28 -6.70
N ILE A 79 14.80 -11.78 -7.79
CA ILE A 79 14.18 -12.81 -8.66
C ILE A 79 13.77 -14.05 -7.86
N ASN A 80 14.57 -14.46 -6.87
CA ASN A 80 14.24 -15.61 -6.02
C ASN A 80 12.99 -15.35 -5.17
N PHE A 81 12.83 -14.13 -4.67
CA PHE A 81 11.66 -13.72 -3.90
C PHE A 81 10.42 -13.66 -4.80
N ILE A 82 10.53 -13.01 -5.96
CA ILE A 82 9.45 -12.90 -6.95
C ILE A 82 8.97 -14.29 -7.37
N ASN A 83 9.88 -15.17 -7.78
CA ASN A 83 9.52 -16.52 -8.22
C ASN A 83 8.86 -17.37 -7.12
N SER A 84 9.24 -17.14 -5.86
CA SER A 84 8.72 -17.94 -4.74
C SER A 84 7.36 -17.44 -4.26
N PHE A 85 7.16 -16.12 -4.17
CA PHE A 85 5.98 -15.53 -3.54
C PHE A 85 4.97 -14.92 -4.53
N VAL A 86 5.45 -14.27 -5.59
CA VAL A 86 4.62 -13.60 -6.61
C VAL A 86 4.27 -14.57 -7.75
N GLY A 87 5.22 -15.43 -8.16
CA GLY A 87 5.02 -16.39 -9.24
C GLY A 87 4.14 -17.59 -8.86
N LYS A 88 4.21 -18.04 -7.60
CA LYS A 88 3.46 -19.22 -7.12
C LYS A 88 2.16 -18.89 -6.39
N GLY A 89 1.93 -17.63 -6.03
CA GLY A 89 0.80 -17.22 -5.21
C GLY A 89 0.53 -15.73 -5.28
N THR A 90 -0.35 -15.25 -4.40
CA THR A 90 -0.66 -13.82 -4.29
C THR A 90 -0.02 -13.27 -3.02
N LEU A 91 0.94 -12.35 -3.20
CA LEU A 91 1.55 -11.60 -2.11
C LEU A 91 0.91 -10.21 -2.01
N VAL A 92 0.50 -9.84 -0.80
CA VAL A 92 0.09 -8.47 -0.47
C VAL A 92 1.00 -7.98 0.63
N SER A 93 1.63 -6.82 0.44
CA SER A 93 2.50 -6.26 1.49
C SER A 93 2.41 -4.75 1.61
N LEU A 94 2.65 -4.23 2.82
CA LEU A 94 2.57 -2.81 3.16
C LEU A 94 3.63 -2.42 4.17
N SER A 95 4.31 -1.30 3.96
CA SER A 95 5.19 -0.70 4.96
C SER A 95 4.41 -0.27 6.21
N ILE A 96 4.84 -0.71 7.40
CA ILE A 96 4.17 -0.38 8.68
C ILE A 96 4.85 0.75 9.43
N ASN A 97 4.10 1.43 10.30
CA ASN A 97 4.56 2.53 11.15
C ASN A 97 5.18 3.71 10.38
N ARG A 98 4.88 3.83 9.08
CA ARG A 98 5.32 4.94 8.22
C ARG A 98 4.14 5.84 7.92
N ARG A 99 4.34 7.16 8.03
CA ARG A 99 3.32 8.14 7.65
C ARG A 99 3.46 8.48 6.18
N ILE A 100 2.41 8.19 5.40
CA ILE A 100 2.32 8.52 3.97
C ILE A 100 2.31 10.03 3.67
N ASP A 101 2.48 10.90 4.65
CA ASP A 101 2.64 12.35 4.41
C ASP A 101 4.08 12.82 4.61
N CYS A 102 4.86 12.09 5.42
CA CYS A 102 6.19 12.54 5.85
C CYS A 102 7.31 11.60 5.42
N GLU A 103 7.02 10.32 5.23
CA GLU A 103 8.04 9.28 5.10
C GLU A 103 7.82 8.43 3.86
N ASP A 104 8.86 7.72 3.43
CA ASP A 104 8.79 6.82 2.30
C ASP A 104 7.98 5.57 2.65
N CYS A 105 7.06 5.20 1.76
CA CYS A 105 6.17 4.07 1.94
C CYS A 105 6.28 3.15 0.72
N ALA A 106 6.17 1.85 0.96
CA ALA A 106 6.22 0.82 -0.07
C ALA A 106 5.06 -0.16 0.10
N CYS A 107 4.47 -0.62 -1.00
CA CYS A 107 3.50 -1.70 -0.97
C CYS A 107 3.58 -2.61 -2.20
N VAL A 108 3.27 -3.89 -2.00
CA VAL A 108 3.16 -4.89 -3.08
C VAL A 108 1.70 -5.24 -3.27
N THR A 109 1.23 -5.00 -4.49
CA THR A 109 -0.14 -5.28 -4.93
C THR A 109 -0.30 -6.78 -5.21
N PRO A 110 -1.51 -7.36 -5.06
CA PRO A 110 -1.81 -8.73 -5.47
C PRO A 110 -1.32 -9.14 -6.87
N ASN A 111 -1.20 -8.16 -7.77
CA ASN A 111 -0.76 -8.35 -9.15
C ASN A 111 0.77 -8.43 -9.30
N GLY A 112 1.53 -8.40 -8.21
CA GLY A 112 3.01 -8.40 -8.23
C GLY A 112 3.64 -7.04 -8.50
N LEU A 113 2.86 -5.95 -8.47
CA LEU A 113 3.38 -4.60 -8.67
C LEU A 113 3.91 -4.00 -7.36
N LEU A 114 5.16 -3.52 -7.39
CA LEU A 114 5.77 -2.76 -6.30
C LEU A 114 5.49 -1.26 -6.51
N LEU A 115 4.72 -0.68 -5.59
CA LEU A 115 4.39 0.74 -5.57
C LEU A 115 5.20 1.42 -4.46
N LEU A 116 5.85 2.52 -4.82
CA LEU A 116 6.67 3.31 -3.91
C LEU A 116 6.11 4.74 -3.86
N SER A 117 5.76 5.20 -2.66
CA SER A 117 5.46 6.62 -2.41
C SER A 117 6.65 7.24 -1.72
N LEU A 118 7.38 8.06 -2.46
CA LEU A 118 8.66 8.59 -2.04
C LEU A 118 8.58 10.10 -1.77
N THR A 119 9.38 10.53 -0.80
CA THR A 119 9.74 11.92 -0.57
C THR A 119 10.63 12.42 -1.72
N LYS A 120 10.65 13.74 -1.94
CA LYS A 120 11.39 14.37 -3.05
C LYS A 120 12.86 13.96 -3.08
N GLU A 121 13.55 14.10 -1.94
CA GLU A 121 14.97 13.78 -1.79
C GLU A 121 15.24 12.31 -2.13
N SER A 122 14.37 11.43 -1.66
CA SER A 122 14.47 9.99 -1.88
C SER A 122 14.24 9.60 -3.32
N TYR A 123 13.26 10.24 -3.99
CA TYR A 123 12.99 10.03 -5.40
C TYR A 123 14.17 10.48 -6.29
N GLU A 124 14.72 11.67 -6.03
CA GLU A 124 15.87 12.21 -6.77
C GLU A 124 17.12 11.37 -6.57
N THR A 125 17.34 10.84 -5.36
CA THR A 125 18.47 9.94 -5.07
C THR A 125 18.34 8.59 -5.77
N LEU A 126 17.12 8.04 -5.84
CA LEU A 126 16.87 6.73 -6.45
C LEU A 126 16.83 6.79 -7.99
N GLY A 127 16.59 7.96 -8.58
CA GLY A 127 16.60 8.16 -10.03
C GLY A 127 15.56 7.32 -10.79
N LEU A 128 14.47 6.92 -10.12
CA LEU A 128 13.41 6.12 -10.70
C LEU A 128 12.49 6.97 -11.58
N GLU A 129 11.89 6.37 -12.60
CA GLU A 129 10.80 7.01 -13.34
C GLU A 129 9.49 6.92 -12.54
N GLY A 130 8.82 8.06 -12.37
CA GLY A 130 7.60 8.17 -11.59
C GLY A 130 6.81 9.44 -11.89
N ARG A 131 5.68 9.60 -11.21
CA ARG A 131 4.78 10.74 -11.38
C ARG A 131 4.53 11.41 -10.03
N ALA A 132 4.42 12.74 -10.03
CA ALA A 132 4.05 13.48 -8.82
C ALA A 132 2.72 12.99 -8.23
N SER A 133 2.72 12.69 -6.93
CA SER A 133 1.56 12.23 -6.18
C SER A 133 0.54 13.34 -5.94
N ARG A 134 -0.73 12.96 -5.81
CA ARG A 134 -1.90 13.87 -5.72
C ARG A 134 -1.92 14.76 -4.46
N TYR A 135 -1.13 14.45 -3.45
CA TYR A 135 -1.04 15.19 -2.18
C TYR A 135 -0.10 16.40 -2.23
N THR A 136 -0.06 17.12 -3.36
CA THR A 136 0.70 18.37 -3.45
C THR A 136 -0.15 19.53 -2.95
N VAL A 137 -0.03 19.86 -1.66
CA VAL A 137 -0.53 21.16 -1.16
C VAL A 137 0.43 22.23 -1.66
N LYS A 138 0.03 23.02 -2.66
CA LYS A 138 0.71 24.28 -2.99
C LYS A 138 0.51 25.22 -1.80
N GLN A 139 1.51 25.39 -0.94
CA GLN A 139 1.46 26.47 0.04
C GLN A 139 1.50 27.81 -0.72
N ARG A 140 0.52 28.68 -0.43
CA ARG A 140 0.37 30.00 -1.07
C ARG A 140 1.29 31.09 -0.49
N TYR A 141 2.08 30.78 0.53
CA TYR A 141 3.06 31.69 1.11
C TYR A 141 4.45 31.07 0.92
N ASN A 142 5.27 31.74 0.12
CA ASN A 142 6.63 31.39 -0.33
C ASN A 142 6.68 30.45 -1.54
N ASN A 143 7.33 30.94 -2.60
CA ASN A 143 7.46 30.33 -3.94
C ASN A 143 8.37 29.09 -3.97
N ALA A 144 8.25 28.17 -3.02
CA ALA A 144 8.99 26.92 -3.00
C ALA A 144 8.03 25.74 -2.71
N PRO A 145 7.90 24.76 -3.62
CA PRO A 145 7.13 23.54 -3.33
C PRO A 145 7.88 22.70 -2.29
N THR A 146 7.48 22.79 -1.02
CA THR A 146 8.21 22.13 0.09
C THR A 146 7.87 20.65 0.27
N SER A 147 6.90 20.09 -0.46
CA SER A 147 6.62 18.65 -0.44
C SER A 147 5.98 18.15 -1.74
N CYS A 148 6.78 18.08 -2.82
CA CYS A 148 6.41 17.26 -3.96
C CYS A 148 6.67 15.78 -3.60
N ARG A 149 5.60 15.03 -3.37
CA ARG A 149 5.66 13.56 -3.36
C ARG A 149 5.70 13.05 -4.79
N THR A 150 6.37 11.93 -4.99
CA THR A 150 6.39 11.22 -6.26
C THR A 150 6.04 9.75 -6.03
N ASP A 151 5.08 9.25 -6.80
CA ASP A 151 4.71 7.85 -6.82
C ASP A 151 5.44 7.19 -7.99
N ALA A 152 6.23 6.16 -7.68
CA ALA A 152 6.94 5.35 -8.66
C ALA A 152 6.34 3.93 -8.66
N THR A 153 6.21 3.35 -9.84
CA THR A 153 5.75 1.97 -10.01
C THR A 153 6.88 1.18 -10.67
N ILE A 154 7.29 0.10 -10.03
CA ILE A 154 8.23 -0.84 -10.63
C ILE A 154 7.41 -2.06 -11.05
N SER A 155 7.19 -2.21 -12.36
CA SER A 155 6.60 -3.39 -12.98
C SER A 155 7.68 -4.27 -13.60
N GLU A 156 7.39 -5.55 -13.81
CA GLU A 156 8.28 -6.45 -14.55
C GLU A 156 8.74 -5.84 -15.90
N PRO A 157 9.98 -6.10 -16.33
CA PRO A 157 10.49 -5.57 -17.58
C PRO A 157 9.85 -6.31 -18.76
N THR A 158 8.73 -5.80 -19.27
CA THR A 158 8.24 -6.18 -20.59
C THR A 158 9.09 -5.49 -21.66
N GLY A 159 10.05 -6.22 -22.22
CA GLY A 159 10.57 -6.08 -23.59
C GLY A 159 11.15 -4.72 -24.03
N CYS A 160 12.44 -4.72 -24.39
CA CYS A 160 13.13 -3.69 -25.18
C CYS A 160 13.25 -2.29 -24.55
N GLY A 161 13.91 -2.21 -23.40
CA GLY A 161 14.56 -1.00 -22.94
C GLY A 161 15.84 -1.39 -22.22
N ASN A 162 17.00 -1.10 -22.82
CA ASN A 162 18.29 -1.33 -22.17
C ASN A 162 18.39 -0.41 -20.95
N ALA A 163 18.03 -0.91 -19.77
CA ALA A 163 18.34 -0.26 -18.50
C ALA A 163 19.82 -0.53 -18.19
N SER A 164 20.67 0.43 -18.55
CA SER A 164 21.99 0.61 -17.95
C SER A 164 21.80 0.80 -16.44
N GLY A 165 21.91 -0.29 -15.68
CA GLY A 165 21.63 -0.28 -14.24
C GLY A 165 22.36 -1.36 -13.46
N GLN A 166 23.53 -1.82 -13.93
CA GLN A 166 24.39 -2.72 -13.15
C GLN A 166 25.24 -2.00 -12.09
N SER A 167 25.08 -0.69 -11.88
CA SER A 167 25.81 0.08 -10.85
C SER A 167 24.95 0.53 -9.64
N GLY A 168 23.70 0.05 -9.51
CA GLY A 168 22.74 0.56 -8.53
C GLY A 168 22.71 -0.13 -7.15
N SER A 169 23.55 -1.14 -6.90
CA SER A 169 23.45 -1.93 -5.66
C SER A 169 23.74 -1.12 -4.38
N SER A 170 24.40 0.04 -4.48
CA SER A 170 24.67 0.92 -3.33
C SER A 170 23.53 1.90 -3.02
N TYR A 171 22.60 2.14 -3.95
CA TYR A 171 21.58 3.19 -3.83
C TYR A 171 20.23 2.66 -3.33
N PHE A 172 20.03 1.34 -3.36
CA PHE A 172 18.79 0.70 -2.94
C PHE A 172 18.83 0.19 -1.49
N SER A 173 19.76 0.67 -0.64
CA SER A 173 19.89 0.24 0.77
C SER A 173 18.86 0.95 1.66
N ARG A 174 17.56 0.76 1.37
CA ARG A 174 16.48 1.32 2.19
C ARG A 174 15.73 0.19 2.85
N ARG A 175 15.80 0.19 4.18
CA ARG A 175 15.14 -0.80 5.01
C ARG A 175 13.82 -0.28 5.55
N THR A 176 12.81 -1.11 5.47
CA THR A 176 11.47 -0.81 5.99
C THR A 176 10.91 -2.00 6.74
N ASP A 177 10.04 -1.75 7.71
CA ASP A 177 9.23 -2.82 8.29
C ASP A 177 8.03 -3.05 7.38
N VAL A 178 7.78 -4.30 7.00
CA VAL A 178 6.71 -4.68 6.08
C VAL A 178 5.79 -5.69 6.73
N LEU A 179 4.49 -5.47 6.59
CA LEU A 179 3.46 -6.46 6.85
C LEU A 179 3.15 -7.18 5.53
N GLY A 180 3.22 -8.51 5.52
CA GLY A 180 2.94 -9.33 4.36
C GLY A 180 1.91 -10.41 4.66
N ALA A 181 1.03 -10.68 3.71
CA ALA A 181 0.16 -11.85 3.73
C ALA A 181 0.24 -12.55 2.37
N THR A 182 0.26 -13.89 2.39
CA THR A 182 0.34 -14.72 1.18
C THR A 182 -0.89 -15.59 1.09
N LYS A 183 -1.60 -15.52 -0.04
CA LYS A 183 -2.74 -16.41 -0.33
C LYS A 183 -2.33 -17.39 -1.42
N GLY A 184 -2.34 -18.68 -1.10
CA GLY A 184 -2.19 -19.76 -2.10
C GLY A 184 -0.79 -20.34 -2.32
N GLY A 185 0.13 -20.25 -1.34
CA GLY A 185 1.41 -20.97 -1.41
C GLY A 185 1.69 -21.64 -0.07
N GLY A 186 1.82 -22.97 -0.06
CA GLY A 186 2.39 -23.67 1.07
C GLY A 186 3.74 -23.05 1.41
N VAL A 187 3.93 -22.72 2.67
CA VAL A 187 5.25 -22.39 3.22
C VAL A 187 6.17 -23.58 2.94
N PRO A 188 7.44 -23.39 2.52
CA PRO A 188 8.41 -24.48 2.55
C PRO A 188 8.61 -25.01 3.98
#